data_AF-A0A537QFC6-F1
#
_entry.id   AF-A0A537QFC6-F1
#
_cell.length_a   1.000
_cell.length_b   1.000
_cell.length_c   1.000
_cell.angle_alpha   90.00
_cell.angle_beta   90.00
_cell.angle_gamma   90.00
#
_symmetry.space_group_name_H-M   'P 1'
#
loop_
_entity.id
_entity.type
_entity.pdbx_description
1 polymer ?
#
loop_
_entity_poly.entity_id
_entity_poly.type
_entity_poly.pdbx_seq_one_letter_code
_entity_poly.pdbx_strand_id
1 'polypeptide(L)' 'TASLHRRERLAGIFDRAITVPVEIDADNVKAQCRDGILALYLPRAERDKPKTIAIG' A
#
# COMPACT_ATOMS: atom_id res chain seq x y z
N THR A 1 -7.53 -41.86 0.26
CA THR A 1 -7.21 -40.41 0.09
C THR A 1 -7.53 -39.73 1.40
N ALA A 2 -6.53 -39.20 2.11
CA ALA A 2 -6.78 -38.54 3.41
C ALA A 2 -7.47 -37.19 3.18
N SER A 3 -8.58 -36.94 3.87
CA SER A 3 -9.29 -35.66 3.87
C SER A 3 -8.67 -34.70 4.90
N LEU A 4 -8.64 -33.41 4.56
CA LEU A 4 -8.18 -32.38 5.48
C LEU A 4 -9.19 -32.23 6.63
N HIS A 5 -8.78 -32.55 7.86
CA HIS A 5 -9.66 -32.49 9.04
C HIS A 5 -9.99 -31.04 9.46
N ARG A 6 -9.05 -30.09 9.32
CA ARG A 6 -9.25 -28.69 9.71
C ARG A 6 -8.31 -27.72 8.97
N ARG A 7 -8.82 -26.52 8.66
CA ARG A 7 -8.06 -25.39 8.10
C ARG A 7 -8.51 -24.10 8.75
N GLU A 8 -7.58 -23.40 9.39
CA GLU A 8 -7.89 -22.18 10.16
C GLU A 8 -7.41 -20.91 9.46
N ARG A 9 -6.31 -21.01 8.69
CA ARG A 9 -5.79 -19.87 7.92
C ARG A 9 -6.50 -19.75 6.58
N LEU A 10 -6.77 -18.49 6.21
CA LEU A 10 -7.12 -18.14 4.84
C LEU A 10 -5.94 -18.49 3.92
N ALA A 11 -6.27 -18.98 2.73
CA ALA A 11 -5.31 -19.27 1.67
C ALA A 11 -6.05 -19.19 0.34
N GLY A 12 -5.33 -18.84 -0.72
CA GLY A 12 -5.90 -18.51 -2.03
C GLY A 12 -5.41 -17.14 -2.50
N ILE A 13 -6.00 -16.66 -3.58
CA ILE A 13 -5.68 -15.37 -4.18
C ILE A 13 -6.32 -14.27 -3.34
N PHE A 14 -5.60 -13.17 -3.14
CA PHE A 14 -6.13 -11.97 -2.49
C PHE A 14 -5.85 -10.74 -3.37
N ASP A 15 -6.80 -9.81 -3.37
CA ASP A 15 -6.73 -8.52 -4.04
C ASP A 15 -7.35 -7.47 -3.10
N ARG A 16 -6.74 -6.28 -3.04
CA ARG A 16 -7.20 -5.16 -2.19
C ARG A 16 -6.97 -3.85 -2.93
N ALA A 17 -8.02 -3.05 -3.02
CA ALA A 17 -7.95 -1.64 -3.42
C ALA A 17 -8.10 -0.75 -2.17
N ILE A 18 -7.23 0.26 -2.05
CA ILE A 18 -7.25 1.23 -0.95
C ILE A 18 -7.22 2.63 -1.54
N THR A 19 -8.19 3.46 -1.18
CA THR A 19 -8.20 4.88 -1.56
C THR A 19 -7.36 5.68 -0.59
N VAL A 20 -6.45 6.51 -1.11
CA VAL A 20 -5.64 7.44 -0.34
C VAL A 20 -6.10 8.88 -0.60
N PRO A 21 -6.06 9.78 0.40
CA PRO A 21 -6.62 11.14 0.28
C PRO A 21 -5.65 12.15 -0.33
N VAL A 22 -4.59 11.67 -0.99
CA VAL A 22 -3.52 12.47 -1.60
C VAL A 22 -3.16 11.87 -2.93
N GLU A 23 -2.67 12.72 -3.82
CA GLU A 23 -2.14 12.24 -5.09
C GLU A 23 -0.75 11.65 -4.89
N ILE A 24 -0.50 10.47 -5.48
CA ILE A 24 0.75 9.71 -5.31
C ILE A 24 1.64 9.90 -6.53
N ASP A 25 2.94 10.04 -6.29
CA ASP A 25 3.96 9.90 -7.32
C ASP A 25 4.20 8.42 -7.62
N ALA A 26 3.55 7.94 -8.69
CA ALA A 26 3.57 6.53 -9.08
C ALA A 26 4.98 6.05 -9.49
N ASP A 27 5.81 6.93 -10.05
CA ASP A 27 7.14 6.57 -10.56
C ASP A 27 8.13 6.30 -9.43
N ASN A 28 7.86 6.80 -8.22
CA ASN A 28 8.74 6.70 -7.05
C ASN A 28 8.18 5.79 -5.93
N VAL A 29 7.17 4.98 -6.21
CA VAL A 29 6.64 3.99 -5.27
C VAL A 29 7.70 2.94 -4.93
N LYS A 30 7.81 2.59 -3.64
CA LYS A 30 8.68 1.50 -3.18
C LYS A 30 7.88 0.49 -2.36
N ALA A 31 8.30 -0.77 -2.39
CA ALA A 31 7.70 -1.85 -1.62
C ALA A 31 8.77 -2.70 -0.94
N GLN A 32 8.46 -3.20 0.26
CA GLN A 32 9.28 -4.17 0.98
C GLN A 32 8.38 -5.26 1.55
N CYS A 33 8.78 -6.53 1.37
CA CYS A 33 8.15 -7.65 2.06
C CYS A 33 9.14 -8.24 3.06
N ARG A 34 8.77 -8.25 4.34
CA ARG A 34 9.61 -8.77 5.42
C ARG A 34 8.74 -9.30 6.55
N ASP A 35 9.11 -10.46 7.10
CA ASP A 35 8.45 -11.09 8.25
C ASP A 35 6.93 -11.27 8.06
N GLY A 36 6.49 -11.51 6.81
CA GLY A 36 5.08 -11.71 6.45
C GLY A 36 4.28 -10.41 6.25
N ILE A 37 4.93 -9.25 6.22
CA ILE A 37 4.28 -7.94 6.06
C ILE A 37 4.75 -7.28 4.75
N LEU A 38 3.80 -6.83 3.93
CA LEU A 38 4.05 -5.98 2.78
C LEU A 38 3.93 -4.52 3.20
N ALA A 39 5.05 -3.80 3.23
CA ALA A 39 5.11 -2.35 3.43
C ALA A 39 5.16 -1.64 2.08
N LEU A 40 4.26 -0.69 1.86
CA LEU A 40 4.23 0.17 0.68
C LEU A 40 4.60 1.60 1.09
N TYR A 41 5.57 2.19 0.40
CA TYR A 41 6.01 3.57 0.58
C TYR A 41 5.51 4.36 -0.62
N LEU A 42 4.53 5.22 -0.41
CA LEU A 42 3.82 5.98 -1.43
C LEU A 42 4.16 7.46 -1.29
N PRO A 43 5.12 8.00 -2.06
CA PRO A 43 5.46 9.41 -1.99
C PRO A 43 4.31 10.28 -2.46
N ARG A 44 4.04 11.38 -1.75
CA ARG A 44 3.06 12.38 -2.17
C ARG A 44 3.56 13.09 -3.42
N ALA A 45 2.71 13.23 -4.43
CA ALA A 45 3.02 13.96 -5.65
C ALA A 45 3.37 15.43 -5.33
N GLU A 46 4.38 15.98 -6.01
CA GLU A 46 4.83 17.37 -5.78
C GLU A 46 3.70 18.40 -5.94
N ARG A 47 2.84 18.20 -6.94
CA ARG A 47 1.68 19.08 -7.22
C ARG A 47 0.65 19.13 -6.10
N ASP A 48 0.60 18.10 -5.26
CA ASP A 48 -0.33 18.02 -4.13
C ASP A 48 0.26 18.66 -2.86
N LYS A 49 1.57 18.94 -2.82
CA LYS A 49 2.18 19.62 -1.67
C LYS A 49 1.63 21.05 -1.54
N PRO A 50 1.35 21.53 -0.30
CA PRO A 50 0.90 22.90 -0.09
C PRO A 50 1.92 23.90 -0.64
N LYS A 51 1.43 24.87 -1.41
CA LYS A 51 2.28 25.96 -1.90
C LYS A 51 2.55 26.94 -0.76
N THR A 52 3.82 27.23 -0.50
CA THR A 52 4.20 28.33 0.39
C THR A 52 3.74 29.65 -0.23
N ILE A 53 2.96 30.44 0.52
CA ILE A 53 2.56 31.80 0.13
C ILE A 53 3.31 32.75 1.05
N ALA A 54 4.16 33.63 0.48
CA ALA A 54 4.82 34.67 1.25
C ALA A 54 3.81 35.78 1.59
N ILE A 55 3.75 36.18 2.86
CA ILE A 55 3.00 37.36 3.30
C ILE A 55 4.03 38.48 3.51
N GLY A 56 3.83 39.60 2.82
CA GLY A 56 4.59 40.84 2.97
C GLY A 56 3.74 41.97 3.52
#